data_AF-A0A0D6AN85-F1
#
_entry.id   AF-A0A0D6AN85-F1
#
_cell.length_a   1.000
_cell.length_b   1.000
_cell.length_c   1.000
_cell.angle_alpha   90.00
_cell.angle_beta   90.00
_cell.angle_gamma   90.00
#
_symmetry.space_group_name_H-M   'P 1'
#
loop_
_entity.id
_entity.type
_entity.pdbx_description
1 polymer ?
#
loop_
_entity_poly.entity_id
_entity_poly.type
_entity_poly.pdbx_seq_one_letter_code
_entity_poly.pdbx_strand_id
1 'polypeptide(L)'
;MSKPKNQQEKELEQIKLREILVLLDQLFRREEATAKAIVGCLYDIATINIINKYCSLWGINFTLKYLTRFPRPLAQSLGVKLYLQPQCPKLITDWLYTLVEFLDQKTPIIEAEIIEQELLPTLQKNKLEIESLHQKVKLLTGSLMATFTIFVGGFAWITYNLEMTPIELLSTSKSRIQLLSK
;
A
#
# COMPACT_ATOMS: atom_id res chain seq x y z
N MET A 1 -20.70 37.23 18.75
CA MET A 1 -19.37 37.84 18.93
C MET A 1 -18.59 36.95 19.88
N SER A 2 -17.74 36.08 19.35
CA SER A 2 -16.83 35.26 20.14
C SER A 2 -15.77 36.15 20.77
N LYS A 3 -15.57 36.02 22.08
CA LYS A 3 -14.55 36.77 22.82
C LYS A 3 -13.19 36.16 22.45
N PRO A 4 -12.17 36.96 22.06
CA PRO A 4 -10.87 36.41 21.72
C PRO A 4 -10.30 35.67 22.94
N LYS A 5 -9.95 34.38 22.74
CA LYS A 5 -9.36 33.52 23.79
C LYS A 5 -8.13 34.19 24.40
N ASN A 6 -8.09 34.23 25.72
CA ASN A 6 -6.94 34.73 26.47
C ASN A 6 -5.74 33.77 26.34
N GLN A 7 -4.51 34.27 26.48
CA GLN A 7 -3.30 33.46 26.35
C GLN A 7 -3.28 32.28 27.34
N GLN A 8 -3.77 32.49 28.56
CA GLN A 8 -3.90 31.45 29.59
C GLN A 8 -4.90 30.34 29.19
N GLU A 9 -5.98 30.69 28.49
CA GLU A 9 -6.98 29.72 28.02
C GLU A 9 -6.39 28.83 26.92
N LYS A 10 -5.60 29.42 26.02
CA LYS A 10 -4.87 28.67 24.97
C LYS A 10 -3.83 27.73 25.55
N GLU A 11 -3.09 28.15 26.57
CA GLU A 11 -2.11 27.30 27.25
C GLU A 11 -2.78 26.13 27.97
N LEU A 12 -3.91 26.38 28.62
CA LEU A 12 -4.70 25.34 29.26
C LEU A 12 -5.24 24.32 28.23
N GLU A 13 -5.74 24.79 27.08
CA GLU A 13 -6.16 23.93 25.97
C GLU A 13 -5.03 23.02 25.48
N GLN A 14 -3.82 23.56 25.29
CA GLN A 14 -2.65 22.78 24.86
C GLN A 14 -2.25 21.72 25.89
N ILE A 15 -2.35 22.02 27.18
CA ILE A 15 -2.10 21.06 28.25
C ILE A 15 -3.14 19.93 28.19
N LYS A 16 -4.42 20.27 28.03
CA LYS A 16 -5.50 19.27 27.93
C LYS A 16 -5.39 18.40 26.69
N LEU A 17 -5.02 18.96 25.54
CA LEU A 17 -4.75 18.17 24.33
C LEU A 17 -3.59 17.19 24.53
N ARG A 18 -2.53 17.62 25.21
CA ARG A 18 -1.40 16.74 25.53
C ARG A 18 -1.81 15.61 26.48
N GLU A 19 -2.62 15.90 27.50
CA GLU A 19 -3.19 14.88 28.40
C GLU A 19 -3.99 13.84 27.61
N ILE A 20 -4.88 14.28 26.72
CA ILE A 20 -5.70 13.38 25.89
C ILE A 20 -4.80 12.51 25.01
N LEU A 21 -3.79 13.09 24.36
CA LEU A 21 -2.85 12.34 23.51
C LEU A 21 -2.16 11.23 24.29
N VAL A 22 -1.66 11.52 25.49
CA VAL A 22 -0.99 10.54 26.35
C VAL A 22 -1.95 9.43 26.77
N LEU A 23 -3.18 9.76 27.18
CA LEU A 23 -4.20 8.77 27.53
C LEU A 23 -4.53 7.85 26.36
N LEU A 24 -4.58 8.41 25.15
CA LEU A 24 -4.90 7.67 23.95
C LEU A 24 -3.73 6.77 23.50
N ASP A 25 -2.48 7.24 23.59
CA ASP A 25 -1.30 6.39 23.36
C ASP A 25 -1.25 5.22 24.34
N GLN A 26 -1.51 5.48 25.63
CA GLN A 26 -1.59 4.45 26.65
C GLN A 26 -2.71 3.44 26.37
N LEU A 27 -3.87 3.91 25.89
CA LEU A 27 -4.99 3.04 25.51
C LEU A 27 -4.59 2.11 24.36
N PHE A 28 -4.01 2.64 23.28
CA PHE A 28 -3.58 1.82 22.13
C PHE A 28 -2.44 0.86 22.47
N ARG A 29 -1.54 1.23 23.38
CA ARG A 29 -0.48 0.34 23.88
C ARG A 29 -1.03 -0.81 24.74
N ARG A 30 -2.06 -0.55 25.56
CA ARG A 30 -2.66 -1.55 26.46
C ARG A 30 -3.63 -2.48 25.73
N GLU A 31 -4.34 -1.95 24.74
CA GLU A 31 -5.38 -2.65 23.98
C GLU A 31 -4.89 -3.05 22.58
N GLU A 32 -3.68 -3.61 22.49
CA GLU A 32 -3.07 -4.02 21.21
C GLU A 32 -3.93 -5.06 20.47
N ALA A 33 -4.62 -5.94 21.20
CA ALA A 33 -5.51 -6.94 20.62
C ALA A 33 -6.70 -6.29 19.89
N THR A 34 -7.31 -5.28 20.51
CA THR A 34 -8.41 -4.51 19.94
C THR A 34 -7.94 -3.70 18.73
N ALA A 35 -6.75 -3.09 18.81
CA ALA A 35 -6.10 -2.40 17.69
C ALA A 35 -5.88 -3.33 16.49
N LYS A 36 -5.37 -4.54 16.71
CA LYS A 36 -5.17 -5.55 15.65
C LYS A 36 -6.50 -5.98 15.03
N ALA A 37 -7.55 -6.13 15.83
CA ALA A 37 -8.88 -6.45 15.35
C ALA A 37 -9.43 -5.34 14.44
N ILE A 38 -9.31 -4.07 14.83
CA ILE A 38 -9.72 -2.92 14.01
C ILE A 38 -8.97 -2.88 12.68
N VAL A 39 -7.64 -3.04 12.70
CA VAL A 39 -6.82 -3.12 11.49
C VAL A 39 -7.21 -4.31 10.62
N GLY A 40 -7.53 -5.45 11.22
CA GLY A 40 -8.05 -6.62 10.53
C GLY A 40 -9.35 -6.34 9.78
N CYS A 41 -10.32 -5.69 10.44
CA CYS A 41 -11.59 -5.29 9.81
C CYS A 41 -11.37 -4.30 8.66
N LEU A 42 -10.50 -3.31 8.85
CA LEU A 42 -10.14 -2.35 7.80
C LEU A 42 -9.49 -3.04 6.59
N TYR A 43 -8.58 -3.97 6.85
CA TYR A 43 -7.93 -4.76 5.82
C TYR A 43 -8.94 -5.59 5.00
N ASP A 44 -9.89 -6.23 5.67
CA ASP A 44 -10.92 -7.05 5.01
C ASP A 44 -11.81 -6.18 4.10
N ILE A 45 -12.22 -4.99 4.55
CA ILE A 45 -13.01 -4.04 3.74
C ILE A 45 -12.18 -3.52 2.56
N ALA A 46 -10.93 -3.11 2.82
CA ALA A 46 -10.04 -2.54 1.80
C ALA A 46 -9.76 -3.55 0.68
N THR A 47 -9.47 -4.79 1.04
CA THR A 47 -9.18 -5.85 0.06
C THR A 47 -10.38 -6.18 -0.81
N ILE A 48 -11.59 -6.29 -0.24
CA ILE A 48 -12.81 -6.49 -1.02
C ILE A 48 -13.02 -5.34 -2.00
N ASN A 49 -12.87 -4.09 -1.54
CA ASN A 49 -13.08 -2.92 -2.37
C ASN A 49 -12.04 -2.81 -3.51
N ILE A 50 -10.76 -3.07 -3.21
CA ILE A 50 -9.68 -3.07 -4.20
C ILE A 50 -9.89 -4.18 -5.23
N ILE A 51 -10.21 -5.39 -4.80
CA ILE A 51 -10.44 -6.52 -5.72
C ILE A 51 -11.62 -6.21 -6.64
N ASN A 52 -12.73 -5.69 -6.10
CA ASN A 52 -13.89 -5.36 -6.92
C ASN A 52 -13.61 -4.21 -7.90
N LYS A 53 -12.77 -3.23 -7.53
CA LYS A 53 -12.43 -2.08 -8.38
C LYS A 53 -11.43 -2.42 -9.49
N TYR A 54 -10.41 -3.22 -9.19
CA TYR A 54 -9.29 -3.47 -10.11
C TYR A 54 -9.31 -4.87 -10.75
N CYS A 55 -10.04 -5.83 -10.19
CA CYS A 55 -10.09 -7.21 -10.66
C CYS A 55 -11.53 -7.65 -10.95
N SER A 56 -12.09 -7.09 -12.03
CA SER A 56 -13.45 -7.38 -12.52
C SER A 56 -13.59 -8.76 -13.17
N LEU A 57 -12.48 -9.43 -13.49
CA LEU A 57 -12.48 -10.75 -14.12
C LEU A 57 -13.04 -11.82 -13.15
N TRP A 58 -14.16 -12.43 -13.53
CA TRP A 58 -14.94 -13.36 -12.70
C TRP A 58 -14.11 -14.54 -12.14
N GLY A 59 -13.18 -15.08 -12.93
CA GLY A 59 -12.36 -16.24 -12.53
C GLY A 59 -11.22 -15.94 -11.53
N ILE A 60 -10.65 -14.74 -11.56
CA ILE A 60 -9.56 -14.36 -10.64
C ILE A 60 -10.07 -13.75 -9.33
N ASN A 61 -11.34 -13.31 -9.30
CA ASN A 61 -11.92 -12.66 -8.13
C ASN A 61 -11.89 -13.59 -6.90
N PHE A 62 -12.20 -14.88 -7.08
CA PHE A 62 -12.17 -15.87 -6.00
C PHE A 62 -10.74 -16.17 -5.51
N THR A 63 -9.78 -16.33 -6.43
CA THR A 63 -8.39 -16.63 -6.07
C THR A 63 -7.74 -15.44 -5.36
N LEU A 64 -7.98 -14.21 -5.83
CA LEU A 64 -7.54 -12.98 -5.18
C LEU A 64 -8.13 -12.83 -3.77
N LYS A 65 -9.43 -13.08 -3.59
CA LYS A 65 -10.07 -13.08 -2.26
C LYS A 65 -9.49 -14.12 -1.30
N TYR A 66 -9.02 -15.25 -1.82
CA TYR A 66 -8.32 -16.25 -1.01
C TYR A 66 -6.90 -15.80 -0.68
N LEU A 67 -6.18 -15.24 -1.66
CA LEU A 67 -4.82 -14.75 -1.52
C LEU A 67 -4.70 -13.61 -0.50
N THR A 68 -5.74 -12.79 -0.33
CA THR A 68 -5.74 -11.70 0.66
C THR A 68 -5.72 -12.20 2.11
N ARG A 69 -6.07 -13.46 2.38
CA ARG A 69 -5.98 -14.03 3.74
C ARG A 69 -4.55 -14.23 4.22
N PHE A 70 -3.60 -14.45 3.31
CA PHE A 70 -2.20 -14.73 3.67
C PHE A 70 -1.45 -13.52 4.27
N PRO A 71 -1.51 -12.32 3.69
CA PRO A 71 -0.85 -11.15 4.29
C PRO A 71 -1.61 -10.56 5.49
N ARG A 72 -2.82 -11.02 5.81
CA ARG A 72 -3.67 -10.51 6.91
C ARG A 72 -2.96 -10.43 8.27
N PRO A 73 -2.30 -11.49 8.81
CA PRO A 73 -1.61 -11.40 10.10
C PRO A 73 -0.42 -10.44 10.07
N LEU A 74 0.29 -10.35 8.93
CA LEU A 74 1.35 -9.36 8.75
C LEU A 74 0.78 -7.95 8.74
N ALA A 75 -0.30 -7.71 7.99
CA ALA A 75 -0.97 -6.42 7.91
C ALA A 75 -1.52 -5.97 9.27
N GLN A 76 -2.03 -6.88 10.09
CA GLN A 76 -2.46 -6.57 11.47
C GLN A 76 -1.28 -6.14 12.34
N SER A 77 -0.19 -6.91 12.34
CA SER A 77 0.98 -6.59 13.17
C SER A 77 1.68 -5.31 12.73
N LEU A 78 1.90 -5.13 11.42
CA LEU A 78 2.53 -3.95 10.85
C LEU A 78 1.61 -2.73 10.89
N GLY A 79 0.32 -2.90 10.60
CA GLY A 79 -0.66 -1.82 10.64
C GLY A 79 -0.79 -1.22 12.04
N VAL A 80 -0.78 -2.05 13.08
CA VAL A 80 -0.77 -1.54 14.46
C VAL A 80 0.57 -0.87 14.80
N LYS A 81 1.69 -1.54 14.54
CA LYS A 81 3.01 -1.05 14.95
C LYS A 81 3.47 0.21 14.21
N LEU A 82 3.21 0.29 12.90
CA LEU A 82 3.72 1.37 12.04
C LEU A 82 2.73 2.52 11.87
N TYR A 83 1.42 2.25 11.91
CA TYR A 83 0.40 3.25 11.60
C TYR A 83 -0.49 3.54 12.81
N LEU A 84 -1.13 2.54 13.40
CA LEU A 84 -2.14 2.78 14.43
C LEU A 84 -1.53 3.33 15.72
N GLN A 85 -0.43 2.76 16.19
CA GLN A 85 0.22 3.19 17.42
C GLN A 85 0.83 4.61 17.34
N PRO A 86 1.61 4.98 16.30
CA PRO A 86 2.22 6.31 16.26
C PRO A 86 1.31 7.43 15.72
N GLN A 87 0.40 7.15 14.78
CA GLN A 87 -0.37 8.19 14.09
C GLN A 87 -1.82 8.30 14.57
N CYS A 88 -2.46 7.19 14.98
CA CYS A 88 -3.87 7.21 15.34
C CYS A 88 -4.18 8.08 16.58
N PRO A 89 -3.37 8.06 17.66
CA PRO A 89 -3.62 8.93 18.81
C PRO A 89 -3.69 10.41 18.40
N LYS A 90 -2.75 10.85 17.56
CA LYS A 90 -2.69 12.22 17.06
C LYS A 90 -3.89 12.56 16.17
N LEU A 91 -4.23 11.69 15.23
CA LEU A 91 -5.37 11.90 14.33
C LEU A 91 -6.69 12.03 15.10
N ILE A 92 -6.88 11.21 16.15
CA ILE A 92 -8.08 11.27 16.98
C ILE A 92 -8.07 12.52 17.86
N THR A 93 -6.95 12.93 18.44
CA THR A 93 -6.88 14.18 19.20
C THR A 93 -7.15 15.40 18.32
N ASP A 94 -6.62 15.43 17.10
CA ASP A 94 -6.84 16.53 16.16
C ASP A 94 -8.32 16.57 15.73
N TRP A 95 -8.93 15.41 15.45
CA TRP A 95 -10.36 15.31 15.14
C TRP A 95 -11.25 15.74 16.31
N LEU A 96 -10.95 15.28 17.54
CA LEU A 96 -11.65 15.71 18.75
C LEU A 96 -11.53 17.21 18.97
N TYR A 97 -10.36 17.78 18.69
CA TYR A 97 -10.15 19.22 18.77
C TYR A 97 -11.01 19.97 17.75
N THR A 98 -11.10 19.51 16.50
CA THR A 98 -11.98 20.10 15.47
C THR A 98 -13.47 20.06 15.85
N LEU A 99 -13.91 19.05 16.61
CA LEU A 99 -15.31 18.97 17.07
C LEU A 99 -15.64 19.98 18.18
N VAL A 100 -14.64 20.36 18.98
CA VAL A 100 -14.80 21.26 20.13
C VAL A 100 -14.46 22.71 19.75
N GLU A 101 -13.63 22.90 18.73
CA GLU A 101 -13.32 24.20 18.16
C GLU A 101 -14.51 24.69 17.32
N PHE A 102 -15.35 25.53 17.94
CA PHE A 102 -16.37 26.26 17.21
C PHE A 102 -15.69 27.23 16.24
N LEU A 103 -15.68 26.89 14.95
CA LEU A 103 -15.29 27.79 13.88
C LEU A 103 -16.16 29.07 13.95
N ASP A 104 -15.59 30.16 14.45
CA ASP A 104 -16.06 31.49 14.08
C ASP A 104 -15.90 31.58 12.56
N GLN A 105 -17.03 31.62 11.84
CA GLN A 105 -17.11 31.63 10.37
C GLN A 105 -16.35 32.82 9.73
N LYS A 106 -15.02 32.76 9.68
CA LYS A 106 -14.19 33.70 8.92
C LYS A 106 -13.04 33.01 8.17
N THR A 107 -13.31 31.85 7.62
CA THR A 107 -12.43 31.21 6.63
C THR A 107 -13.30 30.50 5.59
N PRO A 108 -13.77 31.27 4.59
CA PRO A 108 -13.74 30.69 3.25
C PRO A 108 -13.03 31.59 2.22
N ILE A 109 -12.57 32.80 2.59
CA ILE A 109 -12.09 33.79 1.61
C ILE A 109 -10.56 33.76 1.45
N ILE A 110 -9.80 33.63 2.54
CA ILE A 110 -8.33 33.68 2.49
C ILE A 110 -7.74 32.34 2.00
N GLU A 111 -8.34 31.20 2.36
CA GLU A 111 -7.88 29.88 1.94
C GLU A 111 -8.22 29.60 0.47
N ALA A 112 -9.35 30.06 -0.06
CA ALA A 112 -9.66 29.88 -1.48
C ALA A 112 -8.69 30.65 -2.39
N GLU A 113 -8.29 31.87 -2.00
CA GLU A 113 -7.33 32.68 -2.76
C GLU A 113 -5.89 32.14 -2.65
N ILE A 114 -5.46 31.70 -1.47
CA ILE A 114 -4.13 31.07 -1.27
C ILE A 114 -4.07 29.69 -1.95
N ILE A 115 -5.14 28.90 -1.88
CA ILE A 115 -5.24 27.61 -2.57
C ILE A 115 -5.21 27.85 -4.08
N GLU A 116 -5.95 28.81 -4.66
CA GLU A 116 -5.93 29.00 -6.11
C GLU A 116 -4.57 29.53 -6.63
N GLN A 117 -3.87 30.36 -5.84
CA GLN A 117 -2.58 30.93 -6.23
C GLN A 117 -1.38 29.95 -6.09
N GLU A 118 -1.38 29.07 -5.09
CA GLU A 118 -0.34 28.04 -4.88
C GLU A 118 -0.67 26.68 -5.53
N LEU A 119 -1.95 26.30 -5.59
CA LEU A 119 -2.37 25.00 -6.12
C LEU A 119 -2.31 24.94 -7.65
N LEU A 120 -2.54 26.06 -8.35
CA LEU A 120 -2.49 26.10 -9.82
C LEU A 120 -1.07 25.85 -10.38
N PRO A 121 0.01 26.50 -9.91
CA PRO A 121 1.37 26.20 -10.38
C PRO A 121 1.85 24.82 -9.92
N THR A 122 1.46 24.35 -8.73
CA THR A 122 1.84 23.02 -8.24
C THR A 122 1.12 21.91 -9.00
N LEU A 123 -0.15 22.07 -9.37
CA LEU A 123 -0.90 21.13 -10.21
C LEU A 123 -0.30 21.08 -11.62
N GLN A 124 0.05 22.22 -12.22
CA GLN A 124 0.74 22.27 -13.51
C GLN A 124 2.09 21.57 -13.47
N LYS A 125 2.91 21.85 -12.45
CA LYS A 125 4.20 21.17 -12.23
C LYS A 125 4.02 19.66 -12.06
N ASN A 126 3.07 19.24 -11.22
CA ASN A 126 2.78 17.82 -10.99
C ASN A 126 2.28 17.13 -12.26
N LYS A 127 1.47 17.79 -13.10
CA LYS A 127 1.05 17.25 -14.40
C LYS A 127 2.25 17.02 -15.33
N LEU A 128 3.15 17.98 -15.43
CA LEU A 128 4.38 17.85 -16.23
C LEU A 128 5.28 16.74 -15.68
N GLU A 129 5.41 16.63 -14.37
CA GLU A 129 6.16 15.55 -13.73
C GLU A 129 5.53 14.19 -13.99
N ILE A 130 4.20 14.06 -13.91
CA ILE A 130 3.45 12.83 -14.21
C ILE A 130 3.66 12.40 -15.68
N GLU A 131 3.62 13.33 -16.63
CA GLU A 131 3.90 13.00 -18.05
C GLU A 131 5.35 12.53 -18.24
N SER A 132 6.31 13.20 -17.59
CA SER A 132 7.72 12.79 -17.65
C SER A 132 7.96 11.43 -17.00
N LEU A 133 7.26 11.13 -15.90
CA LEU A 133 7.31 9.84 -15.22
C LEU A 133 6.67 8.75 -16.08
N HIS A 134 5.61 9.07 -16.82
CA HIS A 134 5.00 8.15 -17.77
C HIS A 134 5.98 7.72 -18.87
N GLN A 135 6.80 8.65 -19.37
CA GLN A 135 7.87 8.32 -20.34
C GLN A 135 8.96 7.44 -19.73
N LYS A 136 9.40 7.74 -18.49
CA LYS A 136 10.37 6.91 -17.77
C LYS A 136 9.83 5.50 -17.50
N VAL A 137 8.58 5.40 -17.06
CA VAL A 137 7.90 4.12 -16.83
C VAL A 137 7.73 3.36 -18.14
N LYS A 138 7.41 4.02 -19.26
CA LYS A 138 7.31 3.38 -20.58
C LYS A 138 8.65 2.80 -21.05
N LEU A 139 9.76 3.52 -20.81
CA LEU A 139 11.11 3.02 -21.13
C LEU A 139 11.52 1.86 -20.24
N LEU A 140 11.28 1.94 -18.92
CA LEU A 140 11.59 0.85 -17.99
C LEU A 140 10.73 -0.39 -18.26
N THR A 141 9.45 -0.20 -18.51
CA THR A 141 8.51 -1.30 -18.82
C THR A 141 8.85 -1.94 -20.17
N GLY A 142 9.29 -1.15 -21.15
CA GLY A 142 9.80 -1.67 -22.42
C GLY A 142 11.04 -2.55 -22.25
N SER A 143 12.01 -2.11 -21.44
CA SER A 143 13.21 -2.90 -21.13
C SER A 143 12.86 -4.20 -20.39
N LEU A 144 11.95 -4.14 -19.42
CA LEU A 144 11.51 -5.31 -18.67
C LEU A 144 10.77 -6.32 -19.56
N MET A 145 9.93 -5.87 -20.48
CA MET A 145 9.27 -6.77 -21.44
C MET A 145 10.26 -7.38 -22.44
N ALA A 146 11.29 -6.64 -22.85
CA ALA A 146 12.34 -7.16 -23.71
C ALA A 146 13.13 -8.28 -23.02
N THR A 147 13.54 -8.08 -21.77
CA THR A 147 14.24 -9.13 -21.01
C THR A 147 13.34 -10.34 -20.78
N PHE A 148 12.08 -10.13 -20.41
CA PHE A 148 11.13 -11.23 -20.20
C PHE A 148 10.90 -12.06 -21.47
N THR A 149 10.79 -11.41 -22.63
CA THR A 149 10.64 -12.08 -23.93
C THR A 149 11.87 -12.89 -24.30
N ILE A 150 13.07 -12.37 -24.01
CA ILE A 150 14.34 -13.09 -24.21
C ILE A 150 14.43 -14.32 -23.30
N PHE A 151 14.03 -14.20 -22.04
CA PHE A 151 14.03 -15.32 -21.09
C PHE A 151 13.03 -16.40 -21.47
N VAL A 152 11.79 -16.03 -21.82
CA VAL A 152 10.76 -17.01 -22.22
C VAL A 152 11.14 -17.70 -23.54
N GLY A 153 11.64 -16.96 -24.52
CA GLY A 153 12.13 -17.53 -25.78
C GLY A 153 13.36 -18.44 -25.59
N GLY A 154 14.31 -18.02 -24.76
CA GLY A 154 15.50 -18.81 -24.42
C GLY A 154 15.14 -20.09 -23.65
N PHE A 155 14.19 -20.00 -22.71
CA PHE A 155 13.70 -21.15 -21.96
C PHE A 155 12.99 -22.14 -22.88
N ALA A 156 12.13 -21.68 -23.79
CA ALA A 156 11.47 -22.53 -24.79
C ALA A 156 12.46 -23.22 -25.75
N TRP A 157 13.52 -22.51 -26.18
CA TRP A 157 14.59 -23.10 -26.98
C TRP A 157 15.37 -24.17 -26.21
N ILE A 158 15.71 -23.91 -24.95
CA ILE A 158 16.42 -24.85 -24.08
C ILE A 158 15.58 -26.09 -23.79
N THR A 159 14.28 -25.93 -23.52
CA THR A 159 13.38 -27.07 -23.29
C THR A 159 13.25 -27.91 -24.55
N TYR A 160 13.12 -27.29 -25.72
CA TYR A 160 13.10 -28.01 -27.01
C TYR A 160 14.39 -28.78 -27.27
N ASN A 161 15.55 -28.17 -26.98
CA ASN A 161 16.84 -28.83 -27.17
C ASN A 161 17.10 -29.96 -26.15
N LEU A 162 16.58 -29.83 -24.92
CA LEU A 162 16.61 -30.88 -23.90
C LEU A 162 15.67 -32.05 -24.21
N GLU A 163 14.65 -31.87 -25.04
CA GLU A 163 13.72 -32.94 -25.44
C GLU A 163 14.27 -33.80 -26.59
N MET A 164 15.16 -33.25 -27.42
CA MET A 164 15.83 -33.97 -28.52
C MET A 164 17.00 -34.86 -28.06
N THR A 165 17.74 -34.47 -27.03
CA THR A 165 18.96 -35.17 -26.58
C THR A 165 18.79 -36.49 -25.76
N PRO A 166 17.68 -36.80 -25.05
CA PRO A 166 17.61 -37.96 -24.16
C PRO A 166 17.42 -39.27 -24.93
N ILE A 167 16.85 -39.23 -26.14
CA ILE A 167 16.53 -40.44 -26.92
C ILE A 167 17.81 -41.08 -27.47
N GLU A 168 18.82 -40.29 -27.84
CA GLU A 168 20.12 -40.80 -28.29
C GLU A 168 21.01 -41.30 -27.15
N LEU A 169 20.89 -40.73 -25.95
CA LEU A 169 21.62 -41.20 -24.77
C LEU A 169 21.07 -42.53 -24.23
N LEU A 170 19.76 -42.74 -24.35
CA LEU A 170 19.14 -44.01 -23.96
C LEU A 170 19.50 -45.15 -24.92
N SER A 171 19.60 -44.89 -26.22
CA SER A 171 19.98 -45.91 -27.21
C SER A 171 21.46 -46.32 -27.08
N THR A 172 22.34 -45.36 -26.82
CA THR A 172 23.77 -45.61 -26.62
C THR A 172 24.09 -46.29 -25.28
N SER A 173 23.33 -46.01 -24.22
CA SER A 173 23.51 -46.74 -22.95
C SER A 173 23.01 -48.19 -23.04
N LYS A 174 21.86 -48.41 -23.71
CA LYS A 174 21.25 -49.74 -23.86
C LYS A 174 22.13 -50.70 -24.66
N SER A 175 22.83 -50.21 -25.68
CA SER A 175 23.75 -51.02 -26.49
C SER A 175 25.05 -51.38 -25.74
N ARG A 176 25.57 -50.49 -24.89
CA ARG A 176 26.77 -50.80 -24.07
C ARG A 176 26.49 -51.83 -22.99
N ILE A 177 25.32 -51.81 -22.37
CA ILE A 177 24.96 -52.79 -21.33
C ILE A 177 24.80 -54.20 -21.93
N GLN A 178 24.29 -54.31 -23.17
CA GLN A 178 24.19 -55.60 -23.86
C GLN A 178 25.55 -56.19 -24.26
N LEU A 179 26.55 -55.35 -24.52
CA LEU A 179 27.91 -55.79 -24.87
C LEU A 179 28.73 -56.29 -23.67
N LEU A 180 28.41 -55.83 -22.45
CA LEU A 180 29.10 -56.24 -21.22
C LEU A 180 28.42 -57.43 -20.50
N SER A 181 27.30 -57.92 -21.04
CA SER A 181 26.51 -59.03 -20.48
C SER A 181 26.70 -60.36 -21.23
N LYS A 182 27.72 -60.48 -22.08
CA LYS A 182 28.05 -61.69 -22.84
C LYS A 182 29.50 -62.09 -22.61
#